data_AF-A0A382XS59-F1
#
_entry.id   AF-A0A382XS59-F1
#
_cell.length_a   1.000
_cell.length_b   1.000
_cell.length_c   1.000
_cell.angle_alpha   90.00
_cell.angle_beta   90.00
_cell.angle_gamma   90.00
#
_symmetry.space_group_name_H-M   'P 1'
#
loop_
_entity.id
_entity.type
_entity.pdbx_description
1 polymer ?
#
loop_
_entity_poly.entity_id
_entity_poly.type
_entity_poly.pdbx_seq_one_letter_code
_entity_poly.pdbx_strand_id
1 'polypeptide(L)'
;IIESASLYLIVQSFFGDLTGLAAVLADGGAFILQQKFSRTFEEEADKEGLRYLVQARIDPTGFIDFFHKIKEEQDRTILGKATSNLTWLSTHPATEDRILNLKKRIDNLQLQEELPSLKIHYKKFQADLRRHLQE
;
A
#
# COMPACT_ATOMS: atom_id res chain seq x y z
N ILE A 1 10.45 -14.28 -3.97
CA ILE A 1 11.36 -15.32 -4.51
C ILE A 1 11.75 -16.32 -3.42
N ILE A 2 12.25 -15.88 -2.26
CA ILE A 2 12.61 -16.79 -1.16
C ILE A 2 11.38 -17.50 -0.58
N GLU A 3 10.29 -16.79 -0.30
CA GLU A 3 9.05 -17.39 0.27
C GLU A 3 8.35 -18.39 -0.65
N SER A 4 8.35 -18.16 -1.97
CA SER A 4 7.78 -19.08 -2.94
C SER A 4 8.62 -20.35 -3.11
N ALA A 5 9.95 -20.22 -2.97
CA ALA A 5 10.87 -21.36 -3.04
C ALA A 5 10.81 -22.23 -1.78
N SER A 6 10.67 -21.64 -0.59
CA SER A 6 10.54 -22.41 0.66
C SER A 6 9.21 -23.16 0.75
N LEU A 7 8.09 -22.56 0.30
CA LEU A 7 6.81 -23.25 0.22
C LEU A 7 6.89 -24.45 -0.75
N TYR A 8 7.54 -24.28 -1.91
CA TYR A 8 7.76 -25.36 -2.87
C TYR A 8 8.50 -26.54 -2.25
N LEU A 9 9.59 -26.27 -1.51
CA LEU A 9 10.39 -27.30 -0.84
C LEU A 9 9.60 -28.04 0.25
N ILE A 10 8.78 -27.33 1.03
CA ILE A 10 7.93 -27.95 2.06
C ILE A 10 6.92 -28.89 1.38
N VAL A 11 6.21 -28.44 0.35
CA VAL A 11 5.19 -29.25 -0.30
C VAL A 11 5.81 -30.47 -1.00
N GLN A 12 6.98 -30.32 -1.62
CA GLN A 12 7.75 -31.44 -2.17
C GLN A 12 8.10 -32.49 -1.10
N SER A 13 8.49 -32.05 0.09
CA SER A 13 8.86 -32.96 1.19
C SER A 13 7.69 -33.78 1.73
N PHE A 14 6.45 -33.29 1.64
CA PHE A 14 5.28 -33.99 2.17
C PHE A 14 4.56 -34.86 1.13
N PHE A 15 4.58 -34.48 -0.16
CA PHE A 15 3.71 -35.12 -1.16
C PHE A 15 4.45 -35.94 -2.21
N GLY A 16 5.78 -35.80 -2.34
CA GLY A 16 6.65 -36.68 -3.15
C GLY A 16 6.45 -36.64 -4.68
N ASP A 17 5.23 -36.44 -5.14
CA ASP A 17 4.85 -36.30 -6.56
C ASP A 17 4.38 -34.87 -6.84
N LEU A 18 5.19 -34.16 -7.60
CA LEU A 18 5.03 -32.74 -7.91
C LEU A 18 4.25 -32.51 -9.21
N THR A 19 3.85 -33.55 -9.95
CA THR A 19 3.40 -33.36 -11.33
C THR A 19 2.09 -32.54 -11.43
N GLY A 20 1.16 -32.74 -10.49
CA GLY A 20 -0.09 -31.97 -10.42
C GLY A 20 0.05 -30.56 -9.84
N LEU A 21 0.90 -30.38 -8.83
CA LEU A 21 1.12 -29.07 -8.21
C LEU A 21 2.06 -28.18 -9.04
N ALA A 22 3.07 -28.77 -9.69
CA ALA A 22 3.93 -28.08 -10.64
C ALA A 22 3.11 -27.56 -11.81
N ALA A 23 2.10 -28.31 -12.28
CA ALA A 23 1.16 -27.81 -13.28
C ALA A 23 0.37 -26.60 -12.76
N VAL A 24 -0.21 -26.66 -11.56
CA VAL A 24 -0.96 -25.52 -10.97
C VAL A 24 -0.05 -24.30 -10.70
N LEU A 25 1.19 -24.52 -10.27
CA LEU A 25 2.16 -23.44 -10.03
C LEU A 25 2.66 -22.82 -11.34
N ALA A 26 2.90 -23.63 -12.38
CA ALA A 26 3.32 -23.20 -13.71
C ALA A 26 2.20 -22.49 -14.47
N ASP A 27 0.95 -22.88 -14.26
CA ASP A 27 -0.23 -22.34 -14.98
C ASP A 27 -0.81 -21.06 -14.32
N GLY A 28 -0.32 -20.66 -13.14
CA GLY A 28 -0.71 -19.38 -12.52
C GLY A 28 -0.63 -19.31 -10.99
N GLY A 29 -0.36 -20.42 -10.30
CA GLY A 29 -0.30 -20.45 -8.84
C GLY A 29 0.79 -19.54 -8.25
N ALA A 30 1.95 -19.43 -8.90
CA ALA A 30 3.00 -18.51 -8.48
C ALA A 30 2.56 -17.04 -8.54
N PHE A 31 1.79 -16.66 -9.56
CA PHE A 31 1.24 -15.31 -9.71
C PHE A 31 0.21 -15.00 -8.62
N ILE A 32 -0.71 -15.93 -8.33
CA ILE A 32 -1.70 -15.77 -7.26
C ILE A 32 -1.03 -15.60 -5.90
N LEU A 33 0.00 -16.40 -5.62
CA LEU A 33 0.79 -16.28 -4.40
C LEU A 33 1.50 -14.93 -4.32
N GLN A 34 2.14 -14.48 -5.41
CA GLN A 34 2.77 -13.17 -5.46
C GLN A 34 1.77 -12.02 -5.21
N GLN A 35 0.58 -12.09 -5.80
CA GLN A 35 -0.50 -11.13 -5.57
C GLN A 35 -0.97 -11.15 -4.11
N LYS A 36 -1.04 -12.33 -3.49
CA LYS A 36 -1.38 -12.47 -2.06
C LYS A 36 -0.30 -11.86 -1.17
N PHE A 37 0.97 -12.18 -1.39
CA PHE A 37 2.09 -11.61 -0.63
C PHE A 37 2.12 -10.09 -0.76
N SER A 38 1.92 -9.55 -1.97
CA SER A 38 1.80 -8.10 -2.21
C SER A 38 0.70 -7.48 -1.33
N ARG A 39 -0.50 -8.07 -1.30
CA ARG A 39 -1.60 -7.58 -0.43
C ARG A 39 -1.24 -7.65 1.05
N THR A 40 -0.63 -8.74 1.52
CA THR A 40 -0.18 -8.87 2.91
C THR A 40 0.89 -7.83 3.26
N PHE A 41 1.79 -7.51 2.34
CA PHE A 41 2.78 -6.44 2.54
C PHE A 41 2.13 -5.05 2.60
N GLU A 42 1.14 -4.75 1.75
CA GLU A 42 0.37 -3.50 1.87
C GLU A 42 -0.34 -3.41 3.21
N GLU A 43 -0.97 -4.50 3.67
CA GLU A 43 -1.70 -4.52 4.94
C GLU A 43 -0.80 -4.25 6.14
N GLU A 44 0.40 -4.86 6.17
CA GLU A 44 1.35 -4.61 7.25
C GLU A 44 1.95 -3.20 7.14
N ALA A 45 2.24 -2.72 5.94
CA ALA A 45 2.71 -1.35 5.71
C ALA A 45 1.67 -0.31 6.17
N ASP A 46 0.39 -0.50 5.86
CA ASP A 46 -0.71 0.40 6.28
C ASP A 46 -0.87 0.38 7.80
N LYS A 47 -0.79 -0.80 8.42
CA LYS A 47 -0.87 -0.96 9.87
C LYS A 47 0.28 -0.24 10.59
N GLU A 48 1.51 -0.44 10.14
CA GLU A 48 2.68 0.21 10.74
C GLU A 48 2.71 1.71 10.45
N GLY A 49 2.31 2.13 9.25
CA GLY A 49 2.14 3.53 8.89
C GLY A 49 1.14 4.25 9.80
N LEU A 50 -0.02 3.63 10.04
CA LEU A 50 -1.02 4.13 10.98
C LEU A 50 -0.45 4.23 12.40
N ARG A 51 0.28 3.20 12.86
CA ARG A 51 0.94 3.22 14.18
C ARG A 51 1.91 4.39 14.30
N TYR A 52 2.70 4.69 13.27
CA TYR A 52 3.63 5.81 13.28
C TYR A 52 2.92 7.16 13.34
N LEU A 53 1.83 7.35 12.61
CA LEU A 53 1.04 8.60 12.67
C LEU A 53 0.51 8.84 14.09
N VAL A 54 -0.09 7.82 14.69
CA VAL A 54 -0.60 7.90 16.07
C VAL A 54 0.51 8.21 17.07
N GLN A 55 1.66 7.53 16.96
CA GLN A 55 2.81 7.79 17.85
C GLN A 55 3.40 9.20 17.68
N ALA A 56 3.41 9.71 16.45
CA ALA A 56 3.85 11.06 16.13
C ALA A 56 2.81 12.14 16.50
N ARG A 57 1.63 11.75 17.02
CA ARG A 57 0.49 12.63 17.28
C ARG A 57 0.02 13.40 16.03
N ILE A 58 0.12 12.76 14.87
CA ILE A 58 -0.41 13.25 13.60
C ILE A 58 -1.80 12.64 13.39
N ASP A 59 -2.76 13.45 12.97
CA ASP A 59 -4.12 13.00 12.66
C ASP A 59 -4.11 11.85 11.63
N PRO A 60 -4.51 10.62 12.02
CA PRO A 60 -4.48 9.46 11.14
C PRO A 60 -5.55 9.53 10.04
N THR A 61 -6.57 10.40 10.16
CA THR A 61 -7.57 10.58 9.11
C THR A 61 -6.95 11.14 7.82
N GLY A 62 -5.85 11.89 7.94
CA GLY A 62 -5.07 12.36 6.79
C GLY A 62 -4.48 11.23 5.94
N PHE A 63 -4.35 10.01 6.48
CA PHE A 63 -3.92 8.84 5.72
C PHE A 63 -5.00 8.38 4.73
N ILE A 64 -6.28 8.45 5.14
CA ILE A 64 -7.42 8.18 4.26
C ILE A 64 -7.50 9.25 3.16
N ASP A 65 -7.37 10.53 3.53
CA ASP A 65 -7.36 11.64 2.58
C ASP A 65 -6.24 11.53 1.55
N PHE A 66 -5.06 11.06 1.98
CA PHE A 66 -3.95 10.78 1.09
C PHE A 66 -4.32 9.74 0.03
N PHE A 67 -4.90 8.61 0.43
CA PHE A 67 -5.33 7.59 -0.53
C PHE A 67 -6.43 8.06 -1.48
N HIS A 68 -7.38 8.88 -1.01
CA HIS A 68 -8.37 9.50 -1.90
C HIS A 68 -7.71 10.39 -2.96
N LYS A 69 -6.72 11.21 -2.60
CA LYS A 69 -5.97 12.04 -3.55
C LYS A 69 -5.19 11.20 -4.56
N ILE A 70 -4.59 10.10 -4.12
CA ILE A 70 -3.89 9.17 -5.01
C ILE A 70 -4.88 8.54 -6.01
N LYS A 71 -6.03 8.07 -5.54
CA LYS A 71 -7.08 7.49 -6.40
C LYS A 71 -7.57 8.50 -7.44
N GLU A 72 -7.82 9.74 -7.03
CA GLU A 72 -8.18 10.82 -7.96
C GLU A 72 -7.11 11.06 -9.02
N GLU A 73 -5.83 11.06 -8.64
CA GLU A 73 -4.72 11.25 -9.59
C GLU A 73 -4.54 10.04 -10.52
N GLN A 74 -4.76 8.81 -10.04
CA GLN A 74 -4.80 7.61 -10.88
C GLN A 74 -5.90 7.71 -11.93
N ASP A 75 -7.11 8.10 -11.54
CA ASP A 75 -8.24 8.28 -12.45
C ASP A 75 -7.94 9.37 -13.50
N ARG A 76 -7.32 10.48 -13.08
CA ARG A 76 -6.91 11.55 -14.01
C ARG A 76 -5.82 11.12 -14.99
N THR A 77 -4.90 10.26 -14.55
CA THR A 77 -3.85 9.66 -15.40
C THR A 77 -4.46 8.72 -16.44
N ILE A 78 -5.39 7.85 -16.02
CA ILE A 78 -6.11 6.93 -16.91
C ILE A 78 -6.93 7.69 -17.96
N LEU A 79 -7.51 8.83 -17.58
CA LEU A 79 -8.26 9.72 -18.49
C LEU A 79 -7.36 10.57 -19.41
N GLY A 80 -6.03 10.39 -19.38
CA GLY A 80 -5.07 11.13 -20.21
C GLY A 80 -4.94 12.61 -19.84
N LYS A 81 -5.39 13.00 -18.63
CA LYS A 81 -5.42 14.40 -18.15
C LYS A 81 -4.27 14.75 -17.21
N ALA A 82 -3.46 13.77 -16.80
CA ALA A 82 -2.34 13.98 -15.88
C ALA A 82 -0.98 13.70 -16.54
N THR A 83 0.04 14.46 -16.15
CA THR A 83 1.43 14.36 -16.60
C THR A 83 2.30 13.51 -15.67
N SER A 84 1.73 12.92 -14.63
CA SER A 84 2.51 12.24 -13.59
C SER A 84 2.73 10.76 -13.93
N ASN A 85 3.96 10.42 -14.32
CA ASN A 85 4.44 9.04 -14.42
C ASN A 85 4.81 8.53 -13.02
N LEU A 86 3.85 8.47 -12.10
CA LEU A 86 4.06 7.87 -10.78
C LEU A 86 4.07 6.34 -10.92
N THR A 87 5.16 5.80 -11.46
CA THR A 87 5.34 4.36 -11.71
C THR A 87 5.17 3.50 -10.46
N TRP A 88 5.44 4.06 -9.29
CA TRP A 88 5.22 3.39 -8.00
C TRP A 88 3.73 3.17 -7.67
N LEU A 89 2.80 3.91 -8.27
CA LEU A 89 1.36 3.66 -8.11
C LEU A 89 0.92 2.33 -8.73
N SER A 90 1.69 1.82 -9.70
CA SER A 90 1.47 0.50 -10.28
C SER A 90 1.89 -0.63 -9.33
N THR A 91 2.82 -0.37 -8.41
CA THR A 91 3.29 -1.36 -7.42
C THR A 91 2.55 -1.23 -6.08
N HIS A 92 2.07 -0.04 -5.73
CA HIS A 92 1.33 0.24 -4.49
C HIS A 92 0.01 1.00 -4.79
N PRO A 93 -1.01 0.32 -5.35
CA PRO A 93 -2.27 0.97 -5.68
C PRO A 93 -3.06 1.37 -4.42
N ALA A 94 -3.71 2.54 -4.49
CA ALA A 94 -4.65 3.01 -3.47
C ALA A 94 -6.03 2.35 -3.67
N THR A 95 -6.17 1.10 -3.22
CA THR A 95 -7.41 0.34 -3.39
C THR A 95 -8.48 0.73 -2.37
N GLU A 96 -9.75 0.50 -2.71
CA GLU A 96 -10.88 0.75 -1.81
C GLU A 96 -10.80 -0.09 -0.53
N ASP A 97 -10.35 -1.35 -0.65
CA ASP A 97 -10.18 -2.25 0.50
C ASP A 97 -9.21 -1.70 1.55
N ARG A 98 -8.12 -1.04 1.11
CA ARG A 98 -7.16 -0.40 2.01
C ARG A 98 -7.78 0.77 2.75
N ILE A 99 -8.51 1.63 2.05
CA ILE A 99 -9.23 2.77 2.64
C ILE A 99 -10.23 2.27 3.69
N LEU A 100 -11.02 1.24 3.37
CA LEU A 100 -11.98 0.66 4.30
C LEU A 100 -11.30 0.01 5.51
N ASN A 101 -10.18 -0.69 5.31
CA ASN A 101 -9.40 -1.29 6.39
C ASN A 101 -8.81 -0.22 7.33
N LEU A 102 -8.22 0.84 6.77
CA LEU A 102 -7.73 1.98 7.54
C LEU A 102 -8.85 2.67 8.32
N LYS A 103 -10.00 2.90 7.69
CA LYS A 103 -11.17 3.49 8.37
C LYS A 103 -11.59 2.65 9.58
N LYS A 104 -11.75 1.33 9.40
CA LYS A 104 -12.06 0.42 10.51
C LYS A 104 -11.02 0.47 11.62
N ARG A 105 -9.74 0.57 11.28
CA ARG A 105 -8.65 0.65 12.28
C ARG A 105 -8.70 1.97 13.03
N ILE A 106 -8.91 3.09 12.33
CA ILE A 106 -9.01 4.43 12.89
C ILE A 106 -10.25 4.55 13.79
N ASP A 107 -11.41 4.04 13.36
CA ASP A 107 -12.64 4.04 14.16
C ASP A 107 -12.48 3.26 15.49
N ASN A 108 -11.61 2.25 15.50
CA ASN A 108 -11.27 1.48 16.70
C ASN A 108 -10.18 2.14 17.56
N LEU A 109 -9.54 3.22 17.11
CA LEU A 109 -8.63 3.98 17.94
C LEU A 109 -9.46 4.73 18.98
N GLN A 110 -9.28 4.37 20.26
CA GLN A 110 -9.75 5.19 21.37
C GLN A 110 -8.84 6.41 21.50
N LEU A 111 -8.96 7.38 20.57
CA LEU A 111 -8.22 8.62 20.63
C LEU A 111 -8.70 9.41 21.86
N GLN A 112 -7.88 9.43 22.90
CA GLN A 112 -8.21 10.02 24.20
C GLN A 112 -8.16 11.57 24.19
N GLU A 113 -7.49 12.17 23.21
CA GLU A 113 -7.29 13.61 23.09
C GLU A 113 -7.43 14.03 21.61
N GLU A 114 -7.96 15.24 21.38
CA GLU A 114 -7.93 15.85 20.06
C GLU A 114 -6.47 15.99 19.57
N LEU A 115 -6.19 15.42 18.39
CA LEU A 115 -4.85 15.51 17.82
C LEU A 115 -4.59 16.93 17.31
N PRO A 116 -3.39 17.49 17.58
CA PRO A 116 -3.06 18.83 17.15
C PRO A 116 -3.04 18.91 15.62
N SER A 117 -3.55 20.01 15.06
CA SER A 117 -3.43 20.25 13.63
C SER A 117 -1.96 20.46 13.25
N LEU A 118 -1.56 19.83 12.14
CA LEU A 118 -0.20 19.92 11.64
C LEU A 118 0.08 21.34 11.12
N LYS A 119 0.84 22.13 11.87
CA LYS A 119 1.21 23.52 11.52
C LYS A 119 2.29 23.55 10.45
N ILE A 120 1.93 23.26 9.21
CA ILE A 120 2.83 23.36 8.04
C ILE A 120 2.30 24.37 7.04
N HIS A 121 3.17 25.27 6.57
CA HIS A 121 2.89 26.11 5.40
C HIS A 121 2.97 25.29 4.11
N TYR A 122 1.96 24.46 3.87
CA TYR A 122 1.97 23.45 2.81
C TYR A 122 2.25 24.03 1.41
N LYS A 123 1.67 25.20 1.09
CA LYS A 123 1.92 25.88 -0.21
C LYS A 123 3.38 26.30 -0.38
N LYS A 124 4.02 26.80 0.69
CA LYS A 124 5.44 27.18 0.66
C LYS A 124 6.31 25.94 0.46
N PHE A 125 6.06 24.89 1.25
CA PHE A 125 6.74 23.60 1.10
C PHE A 125 6.64 23.05 -0.32
N GLN A 126 5.44 23.04 -0.92
CA GLN A 126 5.25 22.59 -2.29
C GLN A 126 6.01 23.44 -3.32
N ALA A 127 6.05 24.76 -3.13
CA ALA A 127 6.78 25.66 -4.02
C ALA A 127 8.29 25.41 -3.95
N ASP A 128 8.83 25.25 -2.73
CA ASP A 128 10.25 24.96 -2.52
C ASP A 128 10.63 23.57 -3.06
N LEU A 129 9.80 22.55 -2.84
CA LEU A 129 10.01 21.21 -3.38
C LEU A 129 10.00 21.21 -4.92
N ARG A 130 9.04 21.88 -5.55
CA ARG A 130 8.98 21.98 -7.02
C ARG A 130 10.20 22.69 -7.59
N ARG A 131 10.68 23.73 -6.92
CA ARG A 131 11.91 24.43 -7.33
C ARG A 131 13.10 23.47 -7.31
N HIS A 132 13.25 22.70 -6.23
CA HIS A 132 14.35 21.74 -6.07
C HIS A 132 14.30 20.58 -7.08
N LEU A 133 13.11 20.09 -7.45
CA LEU A 133 12.96 19.02 -8.45
C LEU A 133 13.15 19.47 -9.90
N GLN A 134 13.25 20.78 -10.15
CA GLN A 134 13.47 21.38 -11.47
C GLN A 134 14.93 21.81 -11.71
N GLU A 135 15.77 21.76 -10.67
CA GLU A 135 17.24 21.89 -10.73
C GLU A 135 17.87 20.54 -11.10
#